data_AF-A0A3D1IEZ0-F1
#
_entry.id   AF-A0A3D1IEZ0-F1
#
_cell.length_a   1.000
_cell.length_b   1.000
_cell.length_c   1.000
_cell.angle_alpha   90.00
_cell.angle_beta   90.00
_cell.angle_gamma   90.00
#
_symmetry.space_group_name_H-M   'P 1'
#
loop_
_entity.id
_entity.type
_entity.pdbx_description
1 polymer ?
#
loop_
_entity_poly.entity_id
_entity_poly.type
_entity_poly.pdbx_seq_one_letter_code
_entity_poly.pdbx_strand_id
1 'polypeptide(L)'
;MRRQHRIAAAVVGVGLAISTTTLGQEPAVDLDTTLARAGAQLQRRYERAQRIVSTETVSVRSFTHEMRSNGRPRRLEYERRLEWRTEEDGVPVVRGFRELRSVNGREPQQADRDACLTPLSEVDDPLWVLLPTRQAEFEYSLAALERIDGRLAARLDYVPRERAAAEIGWDEDCVSISLPGWYRG
;
A
#
# COMPACT_ATOMS: atom_id res chain seq x y z
N MET A 1 -0.24 95.88 12.74
CA MET A 1 -0.14 95.09 13.99
C MET A 1 -1.26 94.04 14.00
N ARG A 2 -0.93 92.77 13.77
CA ARG A 2 -1.89 91.67 13.64
C ARG A 2 -1.38 90.49 14.47
N ARG A 3 -2.22 90.03 15.41
CA ARG A 3 -2.04 88.81 16.21
C ARG A 3 -2.04 87.59 15.29
N GLN A 4 -1.17 86.62 15.55
CA GLN A 4 -1.37 85.24 15.13
C GLN A 4 -1.09 84.31 16.31
N HIS A 5 -2.17 83.67 16.77
CA HIS A 5 -2.18 82.61 17.77
C HIS A 5 -1.67 81.32 17.12
N ARG A 6 -0.74 80.63 17.79
CA ARG A 6 -0.25 79.30 17.42
C ARG A 6 -1.29 78.26 17.84
N ILE A 7 -1.82 77.51 16.88
CA ILE A 7 -2.73 76.37 17.11
C ILE A 7 -1.87 75.12 17.33
N ALA A 8 -2.12 74.42 18.44
CA ALA A 8 -1.53 73.13 18.76
C ALA A 8 -2.25 72.01 17.99
N ALA A 9 -1.50 71.12 17.34
CA ALA A 9 -2.03 69.93 16.68
C ALA A 9 -1.95 68.73 17.63
N ALA A 10 -3.11 68.13 17.93
CA ALA A 10 -3.22 66.88 18.66
C ALA A 10 -2.96 65.69 17.71
N VAL A 11 -2.03 64.83 18.07
CA VAL A 11 -1.74 63.58 17.36
C VAL A 11 -2.69 62.49 17.89
N VAL A 12 -3.64 62.07 17.06
CA VAL A 12 -4.47 60.88 17.30
C VAL A 12 -3.69 59.66 16.81
N GLY A 13 -3.30 58.78 17.72
CA GLY A 13 -2.63 57.51 17.42
C GLY A 13 -3.59 56.53 16.76
N VAL A 14 -3.29 56.15 15.52
CA VAL A 14 -3.95 55.04 14.82
C VAL A 14 -3.37 53.74 15.38
N GLY A 15 -4.22 52.95 16.05
CA GLY A 15 -3.88 51.62 16.53
C GLY A 15 -3.68 50.66 15.37
N LEU A 16 -2.48 50.10 15.25
CA LEU A 16 -2.15 49.00 14.35
C LEU A 16 -2.83 47.73 14.88
N ALA A 17 -3.88 47.26 14.19
CA ALA A 17 -4.44 45.94 14.44
C ALA A 17 -3.43 44.90 13.94
N ILE A 18 -2.76 44.23 14.87
CA ILE A 18 -1.90 43.08 14.58
C ILE A 18 -2.84 41.91 14.26
N SER A 19 -3.01 41.61 12.99
CA SER A 19 -3.59 40.35 12.55
C SER A 19 -2.67 39.23 13.00
N THR A 20 -3.02 38.55 14.09
CA THR A 20 -2.41 37.27 14.45
C THR A 20 -2.78 36.27 13.37
N THR A 21 -1.84 35.99 12.47
CA THR A 21 -1.89 34.79 11.65
C THR A 21 -1.88 33.59 12.61
N THR A 22 -3.01 32.88 12.69
CA THR A 22 -3.05 31.53 13.26
C THR A 22 -1.98 30.71 12.55
N LEU A 23 -0.89 30.41 13.25
CA LEU A 23 0.10 29.43 12.85
C LEU A 23 -0.65 28.14 12.53
N GLY A 24 -0.41 27.62 11.33
CA GLY A 24 -1.16 26.54 10.71
C GLY A 24 -1.37 25.36 11.63
N GLN A 25 -2.63 25.09 11.93
CA GLN A 25 -3.06 23.77 12.37
C GLN A 25 -2.86 22.87 11.15
N GLU A 26 -1.89 21.95 11.21
CA GLU A 26 -1.76 20.93 10.17
C GLU A 26 -3.12 20.22 10.03
N PRO A 27 -3.64 20.03 8.81
CA PRO A 27 -4.93 19.39 8.64
C PRO A 27 -4.87 18.01 9.27
N ALA A 28 -5.63 17.81 10.33
CA ALA A 28 -5.79 16.50 10.94
C ALA A 28 -6.39 15.58 9.87
N VAL A 29 -5.64 14.55 9.49
CA VAL A 29 -6.12 13.54 8.55
C VAL A 29 -7.09 12.66 9.31
N ASP A 30 -8.37 12.76 8.95
CA ASP A 30 -9.40 11.90 9.51
C ASP A 30 -9.26 10.47 8.96
N LEU A 31 -9.06 9.51 9.86
CA LEU A 31 -8.83 8.10 9.50
C LEU A 31 -10.05 7.51 8.79
N ASP A 32 -11.24 7.70 9.34
CA ASP A 32 -12.47 7.10 8.80
C ASP A 32 -12.78 7.62 7.40
N THR A 33 -12.69 8.93 7.18
CA THR A 33 -12.84 9.54 5.85
C THR A 33 -11.75 9.05 4.88
N THR A 34 -10.52 8.86 5.37
CA THR A 34 -9.41 8.36 4.55
C THR A 34 -9.65 6.91 4.11
N LEU A 35 -10.04 6.04 5.04
CA LEU A 35 -10.37 4.63 4.76
C LEU A 35 -11.55 4.51 3.81
N ALA A 36 -12.62 5.29 4.02
CA ALA A 36 -13.77 5.30 3.13
C ALA A 36 -13.38 5.71 1.69
N ARG A 37 -12.55 6.75 1.56
CA ARG A 37 -12.05 7.22 0.25
C ARG A 37 -11.13 6.18 -0.41
N ALA A 38 -10.19 5.62 0.35
CA ALA A 38 -9.25 4.62 -0.14
C ALA A 38 -9.98 3.36 -0.62
N GLY A 39 -10.91 2.84 0.19
CA GLY A 39 -11.71 1.66 -0.16
C GLY A 39 -12.58 1.88 -1.40
N ALA A 40 -13.27 3.02 -1.49
CA ALA A 40 -14.07 3.34 -2.69
C ALA A 40 -13.21 3.49 -3.95
N GLN A 41 -12.01 4.08 -3.84
CA GLN A 41 -11.08 4.18 -4.96
C GLN A 41 -10.52 2.82 -5.38
N LEU A 42 -10.20 1.97 -4.40
CA LEU A 42 -9.67 0.63 -4.64
C LEU A 42 -10.72 -0.26 -5.31
N GLN A 43 -11.97 -0.23 -4.85
CA GLN A 43 -13.07 -0.96 -5.47
C GLN A 43 -13.21 -0.61 -6.96
N ARG A 44 -13.28 0.69 -7.29
CA ARG A 44 -13.31 1.13 -8.69
C ARG A 44 -12.07 0.70 -9.48
N ARG A 45 -10.91 0.59 -8.82
CA ARG A 45 -9.67 0.14 -9.46
C ARG A 45 -9.74 -1.35 -9.80
N TYR A 46 -10.15 -2.21 -8.89
CA TYR A 46 -10.26 -3.65 -9.17
C TYR A 46 -11.32 -3.96 -10.21
N GLU A 47 -12.48 -3.27 -10.20
CA GLU A 47 -13.50 -3.38 -11.25
C GLU A 47 -12.91 -3.13 -12.66
N ARG A 48 -12.01 -2.16 -12.78
CA ARG A 48 -11.29 -1.89 -14.05
C ARG A 48 -10.18 -2.89 -14.31
N ALA A 49 -9.43 -3.27 -13.27
CA ALA A 49 -8.24 -4.10 -13.40
C ALA A 49 -8.53 -5.53 -13.86
N GLN A 50 -9.74 -6.04 -13.62
CA GLN A 50 -10.20 -7.33 -14.14
C GLN A 50 -10.13 -7.46 -15.68
N ARG A 51 -10.08 -6.32 -16.39
CA ARG A 51 -9.96 -6.28 -17.85
C ARG A 51 -8.51 -6.22 -18.34
N ILE A 52 -7.54 -6.21 -17.44
CA ILE A 52 -6.13 -6.04 -17.73
C ILE A 52 -5.42 -7.37 -17.55
N VAL A 53 -4.75 -7.80 -18.61
CA VAL A 53 -3.76 -8.88 -18.57
C VAL A 53 -2.38 -8.24 -18.61
N SER A 54 -1.49 -8.66 -17.71
CA SER A 54 -0.16 -8.10 -17.54
C SER A 54 0.90 -9.18 -17.64
N THR A 55 2.09 -8.82 -18.15
CA THR A 55 3.26 -9.69 -18.07
C THR A 55 4.03 -9.37 -16.79
N GLU A 56 4.17 -10.35 -15.90
CA GLU A 56 4.98 -10.25 -14.69
C GLU A 56 6.28 -11.01 -14.89
N THR A 57 7.42 -10.34 -14.68
CA THR A 57 8.75 -10.98 -14.69
C THR A 57 9.28 -11.07 -13.28
N VAL A 58 9.61 -12.29 -12.83
CA VAL A 58 10.23 -12.55 -11.53
C VAL A 58 11.64 -13.08 -11.76
N SER A 59 12.61 -12.58 -10.99
CA SER A 59 13.99 -13.06 -11.02
C SER A 59 14.39 -13.59 -9.65
N VAL A 60 14.67 -14.89 -9.58
CA VAL A 60 15.11 -15.58 -8.36
C VAL A 60 16.63 -15.75 -8.41
N ARG A 61 17.33 -15.28 -7.38
CA ARG A 61 18.79 -15.41 -7.26
C ARG A 61 19.13 -16.07 -5.93
N SER A 62 19.87 -17.17 -6.00
CA SER A 62 20.39 -17.85 -4.82
C SER A 62 21.76 -17.29 -4.45
N PHE A 63 22.04 -17.27 -3.15
CA PHE A 63 23.31 -16.86 -2.59
C PHE A 63 23.88 -17.99 -1.73
N THR A 64 25.20 -18.10 -1.70
CA THR A 64 25.92 -18.96 -0.73
C THR A 64 25.85 -18.36 0.68
N HIS A 65 26.27 -19.11 1.69
CA HIS A 65 26.38 -18.58 3.07
C HIS A 65 27.34 -17.39 3.19
N GLU A 66 28.28 -17.23 2.25
CA GLU A 66 29.18 -16.08 2.12
C GLU A 66 28.54 -14.89 1.38
N MET A 67 27.24 -14.97 1.08
CA MET A 67 26.49 -13.94 0.35
C MET A 67 27.02 -13.68 -1.07
N ARG A 68 27.69 -14.68 -1.66
CA ARG A 68 28.10 -14.69 -3.07
C ARG A 68 27.00 -15.31 -3.92
N SER A 69 26.70 -14.69 -5.06
CA SER A 69 25.69 -15.23 -5.99
C SER A 69 26.09 -16.61 -6.49
N ASN A 70 25.16 -17.56 -6.44
CA ASN A 70 25.34 -18.89 -6.97
C ASN A 70 24.70 -18.99 -8.37
N GLY A 71 25.50 -18.73 -9.42
CA GLY A 71 25.06 -18.87 -10.81
C GLY A 71 24.19 -17.71 -11.35
N ARG A 72 23.52 -17.98 -12.48
CA ARG A 72 22.61 -17.01 -13.13
C ARG A 72 21.24 -17.03 -12.44
N PRO A 73 20.56 -15.87 -12.32
CA PRO A 73 19.20 -15.84 -11.80
C PRO A 73 18.26 -16.68 -12.66
N ARG A 74 17.33 -17.38 -12.02
CA ARG A 74 16.18 -17.98 -12.68
C ARG A 74 15.17 -16.89 -12.98
N ARG A 75 14.87 -16.66 -14.26
CA ARG A 75 13.87 -15.70 -14.72
C ARG A 75 12.57 -16.43 -15.05
N LEU A 76 11.48 -15.99 -14.46
CA LEU A 76 10.14 -16.54 -14.63
C LEU A 76 9.27 -15.45 -15.26
N GLU A 77 8.53 -15.79 -16.31
CA GLU A 77 7.59 -14.86 -16.95
C GLU A 77 6.18 -15.42 -16.82
N TYR A 78 5.30 -14.62 -16.24
CA TYR A 78 3.92 -14.96 -16.00
C TYR A 78 3.00 -14.07 -16.81
N GLU A 79 1.91 -14.65 -17.28
CA GLU A 79 0.70 -13.89 -17.54
C GLU A 79 -0.03 -13.71 -16.21
N ARG A 80 -0.29 -12.47 -15.81
CA ARG A 80 -0.93 -12.12 -14.56
C ARG A 80 -2.22 -11.35 -14.81
N ARG A 81 -3.28 -11.78 -14.12
CA ARG A 81 -4.61 -11.15 -14.12
C ARG A 81 -5.17 -11.08 -12.70
N LEU A 82 -6.06 -10.12 -12.48
CA LEU A 82 -6.83 -10.02 -11.24
C LEU A 82 -8.23 -10.53 -11.51
N GLU A 83 -8.77 -11.35 -10.62
CA GLU A 83 -10.19 -11.66 -10.60
C GLU A 83 -10.83 -11.15 -9.32
N TRP A 84 -12.02 -10.60 -9.46
CA TRP A 84 -12.89 -10.26 -8.34
C TRP A 84 -14.04 -11.26 -8.35
N ARG A 85 -14.22 -11.99 -7.26
CA ARG A 85 -15.42 -12.80 -7.04
C ARG A 85 -16.07 -12.40 -5.72
N THR A 86 -17.38 -12.58 -5.64
CA THR A 86 -18.11 -12.47 -4.39
C THR A 86 -18.32 -13.88 -3.89
N GLU A 87 -17.88 -14.16 -2.66
CA GLU A 87 -18.12 -15.46 -2.03
C GLU A 87 -19.58 -15.60 -1.58
N GLU A 88 -19.99 -16.79 -1.14
CA GLU A 88 -21.39 -17.09 -0.78
C GLU A 88 -21.92 -16.23 0.38
N ASP A 89 -21.03 -15.75 1.24
CA ASP A 89 -21.31 -14.84 2.35
C ASP A 89 -21.47 -13.36 1.91
N GLY A 90 -21.33 -13.07 0.61
CA GLY A 90 -21.41 -11.73 0.06
C GLY A 90 -20.12 -10.93 0.18
N VAL A 91 -19.04 -11.52 0.68
CA VAL A 91 -17.78 -10.81 0.90
C VAL A 91 -16.94 -10.86 -0.39
N PRO A 92 -16.47 -9.70 -0.89
CA PRO A 92 -15.62 -9.67 -2.07
C PRO A 92 -14.23 -10.24 -1.76
N VAL A 93 -13.75 -11.07 -2.68
CA VAL A 93 -12.39 -11.61 -2.70
C VAL A 93 -11.74 -11.22 -4.02
N VAL A 94 -10.54 -10.64 -3.91
CA VAL A 94 -9.73 -10.25 -5.06
C VAL A 94 -8.46 -11.09 -5.07
N ARG A 95 -8.34 -11.95 -6.07
CA ARG A 95 -7.17 -12.82 -6.25
C ARG A 95 -6.36 -12.42 -7.46
N GLY A 96 -5.04 -12.45 -7.29
CA GLY A 96 -4.07 -12.44 -8.37
C GLY A 96 -3.83 -13.84 -8.88
N PHE A 97 -4.07 -14.04 -10.17
CA PHE A 97 -3.78 -15.26 -10.90
C PHE A 97 -2.52 -15.08 -11.71
N ARG A 98 -1.66 -16.09 -11.69
CA ARG A 98 -0.42 -16.17 -12.45
C ARG A 98 -0.37 -17.47 -13.22
N GLU A 99 -0.24 -17.34 -14.53
CA GLU A 99 0.06 -18.47 -15.40
C GLU A 99 1.52 -18.38 -15.83
N LEU A 100 2.34 -19.35 -15.42
CA LEU A 100 3.75 -19.42 -15.83
C LEU A 100 3.83 -19.70 -17.33
N ARG A 101 4.42 -18.77 -18.09
CA ARG A 101 4.55 -18.82 -19.56
C ARG A 101 5.96 -19.19 -20.00
N SER A 102 6.99 -18.79 -19.27
CA SER A 102 8.37 -19.17 -19.59
C SER A 102 9.28 -19.20 -18.36
N VAL A 103 10.31 -20.03 -18.43
CA VAL A 103 11.41 -20.11 -17.45
C VAL A 103 12.71 -19.95 -18.21
N ASN A 104 13.48 -18.90 -17.98
CA ASN A 104 14.71 -18.60 -18.74
C ASN A 104 14.51 -18.65 -20.27
N GLY A 105 13.31 -18.29 -20.76
CA GLY A 105 12.96 -18.31 -22.19
C GLY A 105 12.58 -19.68 -22.76
N ARG A 106 12.53 -20.75 -21.96
CA ARG A 106 12.01 -22.06 -22.37
C ARG A 106 10.60 -22.31 -21.82
N GLU A 107 9.90 -23.27 -22.42
CA GLU A 107 8.61 -23.75 -21.93
C GLU A 107 8.74 -24.27 -20.48
N PRO A 108 7.78 -23.96 -19.59
CA PRO A 108 7.81 -24.43 -18.21
C PRO A 108 7.57 -25.93 -18.08
N GLN A 109 8.30 -26.58 -17.18
CA GLN A 109 8.07 -27.97 -16.78
C GLN A 109 7.42 -28.03 -15.40
N GLN A 110 6.87 -29.20 -15.02
CA GLN A 110 6.26 -29.37 -13.70
C GLN A 110 7.26 -29.08 -12.57
N ALA A 111 8.50 -29.57 -12.71
CA ALA A 111 9.57 -29.27 -11.76
C ALA A 111 9.87 -27.76 -11.59
N ASP A 112 9.58 -26.91 -12.58
CA ASP A 112 9.74 -25.47 -12.41
C ASP A 112 8.63 -24.84 -11.57
N ARG A 113 7.42 -25.40 -11.68
CA ARG A 113 6.23 -24.96 -10.92
C ARG A 113 6.40 -25.30 -9.45
N ASP A 114 6.99 -26.46 -9.18
CA ASP A 114 7.20 -26.99 -7.83
C ASP A 114 8.51 -26.50 -7.21
N ALA A 115 9.42 -25.90 -7.99
CA ALA A 115 10.70 -25.41 -7.47
C ALA A 115 10.53 -24.34 -6.39
N CYS A 116 11.40 -24.38 -5.38
CA CYS A 116 11.40 -23.37 -4.31
C CYS A 116 11.51 -21.93 -4.86
N LEU A 117 10.83 -21.01 -4.17
CA LEU A 117 10.70 -19.59 -4.54
C LEU A 117 10.02 -19.34 -5.89
N THR A 118 9.36 -20.34 -6.49
CA THR A 118 8.40 -20.10 -7.56
C THR A 118 7.15 -19.44 -6.95
N PRO A 119 6.75 -18.24 -7.40
CA PRO A 119 5.52 -17.60 -6.95
C PRO A 119 4.29 -18.51 -7.12
N LEU A 120 3.42 -18.48 -6.11
CA LEU A 120 2.12 -19.17 -6.16
C LEU A 120 1.28 -18.67 -7.34
N SER A 121 0.55 -19.60 -7.96
CA SER A 121 -0.35 -19.33 -9.09
C SER A 121 -1.57 -18.50 -8.69
N GLU A 122 -2.01 -18.62 -7.44
CA GLU A 122 -3.11 -17.84 -6.88
C GLU A 122 -2.68 -17.23 -5.54
N VAL A 123 -2.90 -15.94 -5.39
CA VAL A 123 -2.65 -15.21 -4.13
C VAL A 123 -3.70 -14.14 -3.93
N ASP A 124 -4.01 -13.81 -2.68
CA ASP A 124 -4.83 -12.64 -2.39
C ASP A 124 -4.09 -11.35 -2.76
N ASP A 125 -4.78 -10.40 -3.37
CA ASP A 125 -4.17 -9.11 -3.73
C ASP A 125 -3.91 -8.30 -2.45
N PRO A 126 -2.69 -7.82 -2.18
CA PRO A 126 -2.32 -7.27 -0.87
C PRO A 126 -3.09 -6.01 -0.45
N LEU A 127 -3.76 -5.31 -1.38
CA LEU A 127 -4.56 -4.14 -1.05
C LEU A 127 -5.99 -4.50 -0.63
N TRP A 128 -6.40 -5.77 -0.73
CA TRP A 128 -7.75 -6.23 -0.40
C TRP A 128 -8.20 -5.85 1.01
N VAL A 129 -7.27 -5.72 1.95
CA VAL A 129 -7.50 -5.25 3.31
C VAL A 129 -8.16 -3.87 3.38
N LEU A 130 -8.05 -3.05 2.33
CA LEU A 130 -8.66 -1.72 2.29
C LEU A 130 -10.07 -1.73 1.68
N LEU A 131 -10.56 -2.89 1.20
CA LEU A 131 -11.92 -3.01 0.67
C LEU A 131 -12.95 -2.70 1.77
N PRO A 132 -14.01 -1.91 1.48
CA PRO A 132 -14.97 -1.50 2.51
C PRO A 132 -15.54 -2.65 3.36
N THR A 133 -15.88 -3.77 2.72
CA THR A 133 -16.43 -4.95 3.41
C THR A 133 -15.43 -5.64 4.34
N ARG A 134 -14.11 -5.48 4.08
CA ARG A 134 -13.02 -6.11 4.84
C ARG A 134 -12.49 -5.22 5.96
N GLN A 135 -12.74 -3.91 5.93
CA GLN A 135 -12.17 -2.97 6.90
C GLN A 135 -12.51 -3.32 8.36
N ALA A 136 -13.68 -3.93 8.61
CA ALA A 136 -14.08 -4.35 9.94
C ALA A 136 -13.18 -5.46 10.52
N GLU A 137 -12.46 -6.22 9.68
CA GLU A 137 -11.56 -7.30 10.10
C GLU A 137 -10.22 -6.78 10.66
N PHE A 138 -9.95 -5.47 10.52
CA PHE A 138 -8.66 -4.86 10.87
C PHE A 138 -8.81 -3.67 11.83
N GLU A 139 -7.72 -3.38 12.52
CA GLU A 139 -7.48 -2.12 13.23
C GLU A 139 -6.50 -1.27 12.41
N TYR A 140 -6.85 -0.01 12.20
CA TYR A 140 -6.05 0.94 11.44
C TYR A 140 -5.55 2.09 12.30
N SER A 141 -4.38 2.61 11.95
CA SER A 141 -3.85 3.83 12.52
C SER A 141 -3.10 4.64 11.46
N LEU A 142 -3.14 5.96 11.58
CA LEU A 142 -2.32 6.86 10.77
C LEU A 142 -1.09 7.28 11.56
N ALA A 143 0.08 7.13 10.95
CA ALA A 143 1.29 7.76 11.45
C ALA A 143 1.22 9.29 11.25
N ALA A 144 2.15 10.00 11.90
CA ALA A 144 2.32 11.43 11.68
C ALA A 144 2.55 11.74 10.19
N LEU A 145 2.08 12.91 9.76
CA LEU A 145 2.34 13.39 8.41
C LEU A 145 3.85 13.58 8.21
N GLU A 146 4.34 13.06 7.10
CA GLU A 146 5.73 13.16 6.70
C GLU A 146 5.85 13.52 5.21
N ARG A 147 7.02 14.02 4.81
CA ARG A 147 7.32 14.29 3.40
C ARG A 147 7.96 13.06 2.76
N ILE A 148 7.23 12.40 1.87
CA ILE A 148 7.72 11.28 1.06
C ILE A 148 7.79 11.77 -0.39
N ASP A 149 8.97 11.73 -0.99
CA ASP A 149 9.21 12.19 -2.38
C ASP A 149 8.64 13.60 -2.66
N GLY A 150 8.80 14.51 -1.69
CA GLY A 150 8.33 15.90 -1.78
C GLY A 150 6.82 16.08 -1.57
N ARG A 151 6.06 15.02 -1.30
CA ARG A 151 4.62 15.05 -1.04
C ARG A 151 4.34 14.83 0.44
N LEU A 152 3.39 15.58 0.99
CA LEU A 152 2.91 15.33 2.34
C LEU A 152 2.04 14.08 2.33
N ALA A 153 2.38 13.09 3.15
CA ALA A 153 1.71 11.80 3.24
C ALA A 153 1.68 11.31 4.68
N ALA A 154 0.64 10.57 5.04
CA ALA A 154 0.59 9.79 6.27
C ALA A 154 0.73 8.31 5.91
N ARG A 155 1.51 7.57 6.70
CA ARG A 155 1.53 6.10 6.59
C ARG A 155 0.27 5.53 7.23
N LEU A 156 -0.40 4.63 6.52
CA LEU A 156 -1.52 3.85 7.04
C LEU A 156 -0.99 2.51 7.52
N ASP A 157 -1.01 2.29 8.83
CA ASP A 157 -0.65 1.03 9.45
C ASP A 157 -1.94 0.23 9.73
N TYR A 158 -1.89 -1.10 9.58
CA TYR A 158 -3.03 -1.98 9.86
C TYR A 158 -2.58 -3.29 10.51
N VAL A 159 -3.44 -3.86 11.35
CA VAL A 159 -3.27 -5.19 11.93
C VAL A 159 -4.63 -5.93 11.95
N PRO A 160 -4.66 -7.26 11.75
CA PRO A 160 -5.89 -8.03 11.92
C PRO A 160 -6.41 -7.94 13.35
N ARG A 161 -7.74 -7.85 13.50
CA ARG A 161 -8.41 -7.95 14.81
C ARG A 161 -8.30 -9.37 15.37
N GLU A 162 -8.50 -10.36 14.51
CA GLU A 162 -8.32 -11.76 14.87
C GLU A 162 -6.86 -12.17 14.68
N ARG A 163 -6.22 -12.58 15.77
CA ARG A 163 -4.87 -13.15 15.71
C ARG A 163 -4.97 -14.64 15.49
N ALA A 164 -4.39 -15.12 14.39
CA ALA A 164 -4.08 -16.53 14.22
C ALA A 164 -2.58 -16.79 14.44
N ALA A 165 -2.22 -18.05 14.61
CA ALA A 165 -0.81 -18.44 14.66
C ALA A 165 -0.18 -18.32 13.26
N ALA A 166 1.13 -18.10 13.22
CA ALA A 166 1.89 -18.22 11.98
C ALA A 166 1.83 -19.67 11.49
N GLU A 167 1.59 -19.86 10.20
CA GLU A 167 1.73 -21.17 9.55
C GLU A 167 3.11 -21.24 8.92
N ILE A 168 3.86 -22.29 9.27
CA ILE A 168 5.19 -22.56 8.71
C ILE A 168 5.12 -23.86 7.94
N GLY A 169 5.28 -23.78 6.63
CA GLY A 169 5.37 -24.94 5.74
C GLY A 169 6.82 -25.24 5.37
N TRP A 170 7.20 -26.50 5.46
CA TRP A 170 8.48 -27.00 4.98
C TRP A 170 8.24 -27.95 3.81
N ASP A 171 8.93 -27.72 2.70
CA ASP A 171 8.90 -28.59 1.52
C ASP A 171 10.31 -28.72 0.96
N GLU A 172 10.91 -29.91 1.10
CA GLU A 172 12.32 -30.20 0.80
C GLU A 172 13.29 -29.13 1.33
N ASP A 173 13.83 -28.28 0.46
CA ASP A 173 14.78 -27.20 0.77
C ASP A 173 14.11 -25.82 0.91
N CYS A 174 12.77 -25.79 0.91
CA CYS A 174 11.95 -24.59 0.94
C CYS A 174 11.22 -24.43 2.28
N VAL A 175 11.22 -23.20 2.79
CA VAL A 175 10.40 -22.78 3.93
C VAL A 175 9.45 -21.69 3.46
N SER A 176 8.18 -21.82 3.80
CA SER A 176 7.15 -20.79 3.59
C SER A 176 6.57 -20.36 4.92
N ILE A 177 6.37 -19.06 5.09
CA ILE A 177 5.79 -18.49 6.30
C ILE A 177 4.55 -17.69 5.90
N SER A 178 3.40 -18.08 6.42
CA SER A 178 2.15 -17.33 6.29
C SER A 178 1.81 -16.72 7.64
N LEU A 179 1.72 -15.39 7.69
CA LEU A 179 1.24 -14.67 8.85
C LEU A 179 -0.21 -14.21 8.57
N PRO A 180 -1.13 -14.32 9.54
CA PRO A 180 -2.51 -13.88 9.35
C PRO A 180 -2.59 -12.40 9.03
N GLY A 181 -3.28 -12.05 7.95
CA GLY A 181 -3.39 -10.67 7.45
C GLY A 181 -2.13 -10.11 6.80
N TRP A 182 -1.12 -10.96 6.56
CA TRP A 182 0.05 -10.64 5.75
C TRP A 182 0.07 -11.51 4.51
N TYR A 183 0.87 -11.11 3.53
CA TYR A 183 1.12 -11.90 2.34
C TYR A 183 1.95 -13.15 2.67
N ARG A 184 1.64 -14.29 2.05
CA ARG A 184 2.41 -15.53 2.16
C ARG A 184 3.70 -15.42 1.33
N GLY A 185 4.85 -15.63 1.98
CA GLY A 185 6.18 -15.58 1.38
C GLY A 185 6.96 -16.87 1.56
#